data_AF-A0A5C7YKP0-F1
#
_entry.id   AF-A0A5C7YKP0-F1
#
_cell.length_a   1.000
_cell.length_b   1.000
_cell.length_c   1.000
_cell.angle_alpha   90.00
_cell.angle_beta   90.00
_cell.angle_gamma   90.00
#
_symmetry.space_group_name_H-M   'P 1'
#
loop_
_entity.id
_entity.type
_entity.pdbx_description
1 polymer ?
#
loop_
_entity_poly.entity_id
_entity_poly.type
_entity_poly.pdbx_seq_one_letter_code
_entity_poly.pdbx_strand_id
1 'polypeptide(L)' 'MLSPVAGEDYPRNWNEFLSWFPTDEACSAYLEKLRWPQGFVCPACGAVADPYRASRARL' A
#
# COMPACT_ATOMS: atom_id res chain seq x y z
N MET A 1 -17.09 13.67 -6.40
CA MET A 1 -15.92 13.04 -5.75
C MET A 1 -16.45 12.19 -4.62
N LEU A 2 -16.27 10.87 -4.70
CA LEU A 2 -16.58 9.98 -3.59
C LEU A 2 -15.35 9.96 -2.69
N SER A 3 -15.50 10.44 -1.46
CA SER A 3 -14.48 10.26 -0.43
C SER A 3 -14.44 8.78 -0.03
N PRO A 4 -13.28 8.22 0.30
CA PRO A 4 -13.19 6.84 0.74
C PRO A 4 -14.01 6.61 2.01
N VAL A 5 -14.72 5.48 2.04
CA VAL A 5 -15.62 5.05 3.11
C VAL A 5 -14.84 4.20 4.09
N ALA A 6 -14.83 4.65 5.33
CA ALA A 6 -14.21 3.92 6.42
C ALA A 6 -14.96 2.59 6.63
N GLY A 7 -14.25 1.47 6.63
CA GLY A 7 -14.76 0.10 6.79
C GLY A 7 -14.99 -0.63 5.48
N GLU A 8 -14.90 0.09 4.35
CA GLU A 8 -15.01 -0.46 2.99
C GLU A 8 -13.72 -0.25 2.22
N ASP A 9 -13.18 0.97 2.26
CA ASP A 9 -11.94 1.34 1.56
C ASP A 9 -10.71 1.25 2.47
N TYR A 10 -10.87 1.48 3.78
CA TYR A 10 -9.79 1.43 4.78
C TYR A 10 -10.35 1.08 6.17
N PRO A 11 -9.54 0.48 7.09
CA PRO A 11 -10.03 0.09 8.41
C PRO A 11 -10.42 1.32 9.26
N ARG A 12 -11.55 1.22 9.96
CA ARG A 12 -12.09 2.28 10.82
C ARG A 12 -11.48 2.32 12.21
N ASN A 13 -11.04 1.16 12.66
CA ASN A 13 -10.63 0.93 14.03
C ASN A 13 -9.49 -0.08 14.08
N TRP A 14 -8.94 -0.26 15.27
CA TRP A 14 -7.78 -1.12 15.49
C TRP A 14 -8.05 -2.59 15.20
N ASN A 15 -9.23 -3.12 15.53
CA ASN A 15 -9.57 -4.52 15.26
C ASN A 15 -9.69 -4.79 13.75
N GLU A 16 -10.30 -3.86 12.99
CA GLU A 16 -10.33 -3.95 11.53
C GLU A 16 -8.92 -3.87 10.94
N PHE A 17 -8.07 -2.99 11.46
CA PHE A 17 -6.67 -2.89 11.03
C PHE A 17 -5.92 -4.21 11.20
N LEU A 18 -6.01 -4.84 12.38
CA LEU A 18 -5.38 -6.14 12.64
C LEU A 18 -5.94 -7.27 11.77
N SER A 19 -7.24 -7.22 11.46
CA SER A 19 -7.89 -8.20 10.58
C SER A 19 -7.45 -8.04 9.12
N TRP A 20 -7.31 -6.80 8.64
CA TRP A 20 -6.92 -6.49 7.27
C TRP A 20 -5.42 -6.67 7.02
N PHE A 21 -4.61 -6.40 8.03
CA PHE A 21 -3.15 -6.41 7.95
C PHE A 21 -2.54 -7.36 8.99
N PRO A 22 -2.77 -8.68 8.87
CA PRO A 22 -2.19 -9.65 9.79
C PRO A 22 -0.67 -9.78 9.63
N THR A 23 -0.10 -9.31 8.52
CA THR A 23 1.34 -9.29 8.26
C THR A 23 1.78 -7.98 7.61
N ASP A 24 3.08 -7.68 7.71
CA ASP A 24 3.69 -6.52 7.07
C ASP A 24 3.58 -6.59 5.53
N GLU A 25 3.60 -7.79 4.94
CA GLU A 25 3.41 -8.01 3.51
C GLU A 25 1.98 -7.64 3.07
N ALA A 26 0.96 -7.99 3.85
CA ALA A 26 -0.43 -7.63 3.57
C ALA A 26 -0.62 -6.11 3.61
N CYS A 27 -0.04 -5.45 4.62
CA CYS A 27 -0.03 -3.99 4.73
C CYS A 27 0.67 -3.32 3.55
N SER A 28 1.87 -3.80 3.21
CA SER A 28 2.68 -3.23 2.11
C SER A 28 2.00 -3.40 0.75
N ALA A 29 1.39 -4.56 0.49
CA ALA A 29 0.66 -4.83 -0.75
C ALA A 29 -0.58 -3.93 -0.89
N TYR A 30 -1.29 -3.65 0.21
CA TYR A 30 -2.40 -2.71 0.22
C TYR A 30 -1.92 -1.27 -0.11
N LEU A 31 -0.85 -0.82 0.55
CA LEU A 31 -0.28 0.51 0.29
C LEU A 31 0.24 0.65 -1.14
N GLU A 32 0.82 -0.40 -1.69
CA GLU A 32 1.28 -0.43 -3.08
C GLU A 32 0.11 -0.23 -4.05
N LYS A 33 -0.99 -0.97 -3.90
CA LYS A 33 -2.18 -0.82 -4.74
C LYS A 33 -2.80 0.57 -4.61
N LEU A 34 -2.83 1.11 -3.39
CA LEU A 34 -3.35 2.45 -3.14
C LEU A 34 -2.51 3.53 -3.84
N ARG A 35 -1.18 3.39 -3.79
CA ARG A 35 -0.24 4.35 -4.39
C ARG A 35 -0.16 4.23 -5.91
N TRP A 36 -0.29 3.02 -6.42
CA TRP A 36 -0.06 2.66 -7.82
C TRP A 36 -1.17 1.75 -8.35
N PRO A 37 -2.41 2.25 -8.49
CA PRO A 37 -3.56 1.43 -8.92
C PRO A 37 -3.40 0.87 -10.34
N GLN A 38 -2.55 1.51 -11.18
CA GLN A 38 -2.26 1.08 -12.56
C GLN A 38 -0.86 0.49 -12.71
N GLY A 39 -0.18 0.17 -11.60
CA GLY A 39 1.20 -0.29 -11.60
C GLY A 39 2.20 0.80 -11.23
N PHE A 40 3.42 0.36 -10.91
CA PHE A 40 4.46 1.21 -10.33
C PHE A 40 4.89 2.34 -11.27
N VAL A 41 4.94 3.55 -10.73
CA VAL A 41 5.48 4.75 -11.40
C VAL A 41 6.38 5.48 -10.42
N CYS A 42 7.62 5.77 -10.83
CA CYS A 42 8.54 6.54 -10.01
C CYS A 42 8.01 7.97 -9.81
N PRO A 43 7.75 8.43 -8.57
CA PRO A 43 7.22 9.78 -8.34
C PRO A 43 8.23 10.89 -8.66
N ALA A 44 9.52 10.57 -8.76
CA ALA A 44 10.58 11.56 -9.04
C ALA A 44 10.80 11.77 -10.54
N CYS A 45 10.67 10.73 -11.37
CA CYS A 45 10.99 10.78 -12.80
C CYS A 45 9.90 10.25 -13.74
N GLY A 46 8.83 9.65 -13.22
CA GLY A 46 7.72 9.12 -14.03
C GLY A 46 7.99 7.80 -14.74
N ALA A 47 9.15 7.17 -14.52
CA ALA A 47 9.48 5.89 -15.17
C ALA A 47 8.53 4.76 -14.71
N VAL A 48 8.08 3.97 -15.67
CA VAL A 48 7.33 2.71 -15.48
C VAL A 48 8.30 1.56 -15.75
N ALA A 49 8.72 0.88 -14.69
CA ALA A 49 9.67 -0.22 -14.75
C ALA A 49 9.40 -1.18 -13.59
N ASP A 50 10.02 -2.36 -13.61
CA ASP A 50 9.92 -3.30 -12.51
C ASP A 50 10.50 -2.68 -11.22
N PRO A 51 9.69 -2.54 -10.15
CA PRO A 51 10.19 -2.02 -8.89
C PRO A 51 11.01 -3.09 -8.17
N TYR A 52 12.00 -2.66 -7.38
CA TYR A 52 12.67 -3.53 -6.42
C TYR A 52 12.14 -3.25 -5.01
N ARG A 53 12.10 -4.30 -4.18
CA ARG A 53 11.75 -4.18 -2.76
C ARG A 53 13.02 -3.95 -1.94
N ALA A 54 13.23 -2.71 -1.50
CA ALA A 54 14.29 -2.41 -0.54
C ALA A 54 13.87 -2.91 0.85
N SER A 55 14.64 -3.81 1.45
CA SER A 55 14.56 -4.05 2.90
C SER A 55 15.45 -3.04 3.62
N ARG A 56 15.02 -2.53 4.77
CA ARG A 56 15.88 -1.73 5.66
C ARG A 56 16.87 -2.62 6.43
N ALA A 57 17.23 -3.79 5.90
CA ALA A 57 18.37 -4.55 6.40
C ALA A 57 19.61 -3.71 6.11
N ARG A 58 19.96 -2.85 7.07
CA ARG A 58 21.27 -2.23 7.12
C ARG A 58 22.27 -3.38 7.19
N LEU A 59 23.02 -3.60 6.11
CA LEU A 59 24.30 -4.30 6.18
C LEU A 59 25.28 -3.43 6.97
#